data_AF-A0A7S3S770-F1
#
_entry.id   AF-A0A7S3S770-F1
#
_cell.length_a   1.000
_cell.length_b   1.000
_cell.length_c   1.000
_cell.angle_alpha   90.00
_cell.angle_beta   90.00
_cell.angle_gamma   90.00
#
_symmetry.space_group_name_H-M   'P 1'
#
loop_
_entity.id
_entity.type
_entity.pdbx_description
1 polymer ?
#
loop_
_entity_poly.entity_id
_entity_poly.type
_entity_poly.pdbx_seq_one_letter_code
_entity_poly.pdbx_strand_id
1 'polypeptide(L)'
;RASAAPHCPGSLDLPGYGEVHIIPNGWADDAPPPVANIAGWDIVAPMDSRAYFGDACNAGVYSNEDYLALNLLGKTMKYSANVHGAGCGCNAAMYLVSMRQNTEKSTCGDYYCDANSVCGIPCAEIDIQEANMYAWHSTL
;
A
#
# COMPACT_ATOMS: atom_id res chain seq x y z
N ARG A 1 10.65 22.44 5.74
CA ARG A 1 10.96 21.28 6.61
C ARG A 1 11.98 20.45 5.83
N ALA A 2 13.06 19.99 6.46
CA ALA A 2 14.07 19.21 5.75
C ALA A 2 13.45 17.89 5.25
N SER A 3 13.65 17.56 3.98
CA SER A 3 13.30 16.25 3.43
C SER A 3 14.08 15.18 4.22
N ALA A 4 13.36 14.27 4.88
CA ALA A 4 13.98 13.14 5.55
C ALA A 4 14.57 12.22 4.48
N ALA A 5 15.77 11.70 4.71
CA ALA A 5 16.39 10.76 3.77
C ALA A 5 15.44 9.55 3.52
N PRO A 6 15.34 9.04 2.28
CA PRO A 6 14.52 7.89 1.98
C PRO A 6 14.87 6.70 2.89
N HIS A 7 13.87 6.07 3.47
CA HIS A 7 14.05 4.86 4.28
C HIS A 7 12.88 3.90 4.11
N CYS A 8 13.14 2.62 4.35
CA CYS A 8 12.10 1.59 4.45
C CYS A 8 11.45 1.65 5.86
N PRO A 9 10.12 1.64 5.98
CA PRO A 9 9.41 1.64 7.26
C PRO A 9 9.65 0.41 8.13
N GLY A 10 9.98 -0.73 7.51
CA GLY A 10 10.29 -1.99 8.17
C GLY A 10 9.63 -3.19 7.47
N SER A 11 9.54 -4.30 8.19
CA SER A 11 8.91 -5.55 7.74
C SER A 11 8.05 -6.15 8.84
N LEU A 12 7.20 -7.09 8.45
CA LEU A 12 6.43 -7.97 9.34
C LEU A 12 6.44 -9.40 8.79
N ASP A 13 6.21 -10.38 9.64
CA ASP A 13 5.99 -11.77 9.20
C ASP A 13 4.52 -11.96 8.82
N LEU A 14 4.25 -12.33 7.58
CA LEU A 14 2.90 -12.63 7.08
C LEU A 14 2.66 -14.15 7.12
N PRO A 15 1.77 -14.66 8.00
CA PRO A 15 1.52 -16.08 8.14
C PRO A 15 1.12 -16.74 6.83
N GLY A 16 1.80 -17.85 6.52
CA GLY A 16 1.59 -18.60 5.28
C GLY A 16 2.34 -18.03 4.07
N TYR A 17 3.08 -16.94 4.23
CA TYR A 17 3.96 -16.38 3.21
C TYR A 17 5.42 -16.27 3.71
N GLY A 18 5.65 -15.55 4.80
CA GLY A 18 6.97 -15.22 5.33
C GLY A 18 7.14 -13.72 5.56
N GLU A 19 8.39 -13.25 5.64
CA GLU A 19 8.69 -11.82 5.81
C GLU A 19 8.17 -10.99 4.63
N VAL A 20 7.50 -9.89 4.93
CA VAL A 20 6.98 -8.91 3.98
C VAL A 20 7.44 -7.52 4.40
N HIS A 21 8.04 -6.79 3.46
CA HIS A 21 8.45 -5.41 3.65
C HIS A 21 7.30 -4.45 3.38
N ILE A 22 7.32 -3.31 4.06
CA ILE A 22 6.48 -2.17 3.73
C ILE A 22 7.27 -1.22 2.82
N ILE A 23 6.69 -0.88 1.67
CA ILE A 23 7.23 0.10 0.74
C ILE A 23 6.32 1.33 0.80
N PRO A 24 6.81 2.51 1.24
CA PRO A 24 5.99 3.72 1.32
C PRO A 24 5.89 4.39 -0.05
N ASN A 25 4.84 5.18 -0.29
CA ASN A 25 4.83 6.11 -1.42
C ASN A 25 5.65 7.39 -1.13
N GLY A 26 5.91 8.19 -2.17
CA GLY A 26 6.39 9.56 -2.03
C GLY A 26 7.89 9.77 -1.81
N TRP A 27 8.76 8.78 -2.10
CA TRP A 27 10.21 9.06 -2.24
C TRP A 27 10.53 9.99 -3.42
N ALA A 28 9.61 10.14 -4.36
CA ALA A 28 9.74 11.03 -5.52
C ALA A 28 9.32 12.48 -5.23
N ASP A 29 8.70 12.75 -4.07
CA ASP A 29 8.16 14.08 -3.73
C ASP A 29 9.12 14.91 -2.88
N ASP A 30 9.12 16.24 -3.08
CA ASP A 30 9.92 17.19 -2.28
C ASP A 30 9.52 17.23 -0.79
N ALA A 31 8.29 16.76 -0.49
CA ALA A 31 7.80 16.51 0.85
C ALA A 31 7.10 15.16 0.87
N PRO A 32 7.70 14.11 1.47
CA PRO A 32 7.06 12.81 1.50
C PRO A 32 5.77 12.88 2.32
N PRO A 33 4.68 12.22 1.86
CA PRO A 33 3.47 12.10 2.65
C PRO A 33 3.76 11.37 3.96
N PRO A 34 2.85 11.46 4.95
CA PRO A 34 2.95 10.64 6.15
C PRO A 34 3.15 9.17 5.78
N VAL A 35 4.17 8.55 6.36
CA VAL A 35 4.54 7.17 6.04
C VAL A 35 3.76 6.21 6.95
N ALA A 36 3.29 5.10 6.39
CA ALA A 36 2.70 4.02 7.19
C ALA A 36 3.75 3.47 8.16
N ASN A 37 3.40 3.40 9.44
CA ASN A 37 4.30 2.94 10.50
C ASN A 37 3.99 1.49 10.85
N ILE A 38 5.02 0.74 11.25
CA ILE A 38 4.88 -0.64 11.70
C ILE A 38 5.11 -0.69 13.20
N ALA A 39 4.20 -1.33 13.92
CA ALA A 39 4.31 -1.61 15.35
C ALA A 39 4.00 -3.08 15.61
N GLY A 40 5.02 -3.94 15.55
CA GLY A 40 4.83 -5.39 15.61
C GLY A 40 4.06 -5.89 14.39
N TRP A 41 2.81 -6.28 14.58
CA TRP A 41 1.91 -6.76 13.52
C TRP A 41 0.96 -5.68 13.00
N ASP A 42 0.95 -4.51 13.66
CA ASP A 42 0.08 -3.42 13.30
C ASP A 42 0.74 -2.54 12.24
N ILE A 43 -0.04 -2.21 11.20
CA ILE A 43 0.30 -1.17 10.24
C ILE A 43 -0.59 0.02 10.53
N VAL A 44 0.02 1.13 10.89
CA VAL A 44 -0.68 2.39 11.18
C VAL A 44 -0.52 3.30 9.97
N ALA A 45 -1.62 3.47 9.23
CA ALA A 45 -1.72 4.36 8.09
C ALA A 45 -2.24 5.74 8.52
N PRO A 46 -1.39 6.76 8.70
CA PRO A 46 -1.85 8.14 8.91
C PRO A 46 -2.60 8.67 7.67
N MET A 47 -3.29 9.79 7.83
CA MET A 47 -3.97 10.47 6.72
C MET A 47 -2.98 10.74 5.56
N ASP A 48 -3.47 10.59 4.33
CA ASP A 48 -2.72 10.74 3.08
C ASP A 48 -1.56 9.75 2.87
N SER A 49 -1.41 8.75 3.74
CA SER A 49 -0.41 7.70 3.56
C SER A 49 -0.87 6.63 2.58
N ARG A 50 0.06 6.10 1.79
CA ARG A 50 -0.11 4.89 1.01
C ARG A 50 1.14 4.03 1.15
N ALA A 51 0.96 2.73 1.32
CA ALA A 51 2.06 1.80 1.42
C ALA A 51 1.69 0.46 0.79
N TYR A 52 2.72 -0.28 0.41
CA TYR A 52 2.61 -1.52 -0.33
C TYR A 52 3.34 -2.63 0.40
N PHE A 53 2.85 -3.85 0.25
CA PHE A 53 3.61 -5.04 0.61
C PHE A 53 4.65 -5.35 -0.47
N GLY A 54 5.85 -5.73 -0.03
CA GLY A 54 6.97 -6.04 -0.90
C GLY A 54 7.76 -7.27 -0.44
N ASP A 55 8.37 -7.97 -1.40
CA ASP A 55 9.39 -8.99 -1.14
C ASP A 55 10.75 -8.37 -0.81
N ALA A 56 10.94 -7.10 -1.18
CA ALA A 56 12.12 -6.33 -0.85
C ALA A 56 11.73 -4.85 -0.66
N CYS A 57 12.60 -4.07 -0.03
CA CYS A 57 12.48 -2.62 0.00
C CYS A 57 13.84 -1.97 -0.20
N ASN A 58 13.99 -1.25 -1.31
CA ASN A 58 15.20 -0.52 -1.68
C ASN A 58 14.97 0.97 -1.45
N ALA A 59 15.40 1.49 -0.29
CA ALA A 59 15.11 2.87 0.10
C ALA A 59 15.48 3.89 -0.98
N GLY A 60 14.49 4.69 -1.41
CA GLY A 60 14.65 5.74 -2.42
C GLY A 60 14.56 5.26 -3.88
N VAL A 61 14.39 3.96 -4.11
CA VAL A 61 14.26 3.36 -5.45
C VAL A 61 13.03 2.47 -5.49
N TYR A 62 12.09 2.81 -6.37
CA TYR A 62 10.98 1.91 -6.68
C TYR A 62 11.37 0.94 -7.79
N SER A 63 10.96 -0.31 -7.64
CA SER A 63 11.03 -1.37 -8.64
C SER A 63 9.71 -2.14 -8.59
N ASN A 64 9.12 -2.44 -9.76
CA ASN A 64 7.91 -3.27 -9.81
C ASN A 64 8.16 -4.67 -9.23
N GLU A 65 9.38 -5.18 -9.38
CA GLU A 65 9.77 -6.51 -8.87
C GLU A 65 9.89 -6.57 -7.34
N ASP A 66 9.94 -5.43 -6.65
CA ASP A 66 9.99 -5.39 -5.20
C ASP A 66 8.59 -5.63 -4.59
N TYR A 67 7.50 -5.37 -5.32
CA TYR A 67 6.14 -5.52 -4.79
C TYR A 67 5.74 -6.99 -4.60
N LEU A 68 4.94 -7.24 -3.58
CA LEU A 68 4.42 -8.56 -3.28
C LEU A 68 3.32 -8.94 -4.29
N ALA A 69 3.44 -10.12 -4.90
CA ALA A 69 2.44 -10.65 -5.84
C ALA A 69 1.77 -11.91 -5.26
N LEU A 70 0.73 -11.72 -4.44
CA LEU A 70 -0.01 -12.83 -3.83
C LEU A 70 -0.94 -13.51 -4.84
N ASN A 71 -0.76 -14.81 -5.07
CA ASN A 71 -1.78 -15.63 -5.71
C ASN A 71 -2.80 -16.13 -4.67
N LEU A 72 -3.95 -15.48 -4.60
CA LEU A 72 -5.02 -15.78 -3.64
C LEU A 72 -6.06 -16.79 -4.14
N LEU A 73 -5.93 -17.33 -5.36
CA LEU A 73 -6.90 -18.30 -5.90
C LEU A 73 -6.99 -19.54 -4.99
N GLY A 74 -8.20 -19.81 -4.51
CA GLY A 74 -8.47 -20.93 -3.59
C GLY A 74 -7.85 -20.76 -2.20
N LYS A 75 -7.41 -19.55 -1.83
CA LYS A 75 -6.84 -19.23 -0.51
C LYS A 75 -7.75 -18.28 0.27
N THR A 76 -7.38 -18.03 1.52
CA THR A 76 -8.04 -17.07 2.39
C THR A 76 -7.02 -16.11 2.96
N MET A 77 -7.24 -14.81 2.77
CA MET A 77 -6.51 -13.77 3.48
C MET A 77 -7.37 -13.30 4.66
N LYS A 78 -6.76 -13.13 5.82
CA LYS A 78 -7.44 -12.65 7.03
C LYS A 78 -6.60 -11.55 7.67
N TYR A 79 -7.27 -10.47 8.05
CA TYR A 79 -6.69 -9.37 8.81
C TYR A 79 -7.75 -8.78 9.74
N SER A 80 -7.35 -7.85 10.59
CA SER A 80 -8.25 -7.05 11.41
C SER A 80 -7.94 -5.59 11.16
N ALA A 81 -8.99 -4.77 11.06
CA ALA A 81 -8.87 -3.34 10.81
C ALA A 81 -9.51 -2.56 11.96
N ASN A 82 -8.78 -1.58 12.48
CA ASN A 82 -9.32 -0.56 13.37
C ASN A 82 -9.48 0.75 12.60
N VAL A 83 -10.71 1.04 12.15
CA VAL A 83 -11.05 2.25 11.40
C VAL A 83 -11.71 3.33 12.26
N HIS A 84 -11.62 3.22 13.59
CA HIS A 84 -12.31 4.15 14.51
C HIS A 84 -11.91 5.62 14.32
N GLY A 85 -10.68 5.89 13.86
CA GLY A 85 -10.20 7.24 13.57
C GLY A 85 -10.64 7.81 12.22
N ALA A 86 -11.23 7.00 11.34
CA ALA A 86 -11.71 7.43 10.03
C ALA A 86 -13.18 7.86 10.14
N GLY A 87 -13.42 9.18 10.20
CA GLY A 87 -14.76 9.76 10.23
C GLY A 87 -15.41 9.86 8.84
N CYS A 88 -16.52 10.59 8.74
CA CYS A 88 -17.19 10.86 7.46
C CYS A 88 -16.24 11.50 6.45
N GLY A 89 -16.29 11.05 5.20
CA GLY A 89 -15.46 11.54 4.10
C GLY A 89 -14.03 10.96 4.08
N CYS A 90 -13.60 10.26 5.13
CA CYS A 90 -12.36 9.50 5.12
C CYS A 90 -12.59 8.10 4.50
N ASN A 91 -11.56 7.57 3.84
CA ASN A 91 -11.52 6.19 3.35
C ASN A 91 -10.20 5.55 3.79
N ALA A 92 -10.28 4.53 4.64
CA ALA A 92 -9.16 3.66 5.00
C ALA A 92 -9.28 2.38 4.19
N ALA A 93 -8.38 2.22 3.20
CA ALA A 93 -8.50 1.19 2.19
C ALA A 93 -7.43 0.08 2.32
N MET A 94 -7.84 -1.16 2.02
CA MET A 94 -6.96 -2.30 1.76
C MET A 94 -7.46 -2.98 0.49
N TYR A 95 -6.63 -3.00 -0.54
CA TYR A 95 -6.99 -3.44 -1.88
C TYR A 95 -5.79 -4.07 -2.59
N LEU A 96 -6.05 -4.74 -3.71
CA LEU A 96 -5.04 -5.39 -4.53
C LEU A 96 -5.01 -4.74 -5.89
N VAL A 97 -3.81 -4.47 -6.38
CA VAL A 97 -3.55 -3.94 -7.72
C VAL A 97 -2.40 -4.69 -8.37
N SER A 98 -2.35 -4.70 -9.69
CA SER A 98 -1.35 -5.47 -10.47
C SER A 98 0.01 -4.76 -10.59
N MET A 99 0.50 -4.17 -9.49
CA MET A 99 1.72 -3.34 -9.49
C MET A 99 2.98 -4.11 -9.86
N ARG A 100 3.12 -5.37 -9.42
CA ARG A 100 4.29 -6.18 -9.83
C ARG A 100 4.34 -6.40 -11.33
N GLN A 101 3.19 -6.55 -11.98
CA GLN A 101 3.12 -6.75 -13.43
C GLN A 101 3.19 -5.43 -14.21
N ASN A 102 3.08 -4.28 -13.52
CA ASN A 102 3.18 -2.98 -14.15
C ASN A 102 4.66 -2.59 -14.35
N THR A 103 5.13 -2.60 -15.59
CA THR A 103 6.48 -2.15 -15.95
C THR A 103 6.57 -0.65 -16.24
N GLU A 104 5.45 0.07 -16.20
CA GLU A 104 5.38 1.51 -16.48
C GLU A 104 5.44 2.32 -15.18
N LYS A 105 6.39 3.26 -15.14
CA LYS A 105 6.51 4.19 -14.02
C LYS A 105 5.37 5.21 -14.08
N SER A 106 4.61 5.31 -12.99
CA SER A 106 3.44 6.16 -12.84
C SER A 106 3.83 7.63 -12.71
N THR A 107 2.86 8.54 -12.84
CA THR A 107 3.07 9.98 -12.57
C THR A 107 3.34 10.27 -11.10
N CYS A 108 3.07 9.32 -10.20
CA CYS A 108 3.40 9.39 -8.78
C CYS A 108 4.84 8.95 -8.47
N GLY A 109 5.63 8.62 -9.50
CA GLY A 109 7.06 8.32 -9.34
C GLY A 109 7.38 6.91 -8.85
N ASP A 110 6.37 6.06 -8.70
CA ASP A 110 6.44 4.63 -8.36
C ASP A 110 5.85 3.79 -9.53
N TYR A 111 5.55 2.50 -9.32
CA TYR A 111 4.83 1.68 -10.31
C TYR A 111 3.36 1.47 -9.94
N TYR A 112 2.79 2.39 -9.17
CA TYR A 112 1.38 2.33 -8.80
C TYR A 112 0.47 2.42 -10.03
N CYS A 113 -0.56 1.59 -10.02
CA CYS A 113 -1.64 1.57 -10.98
C CYS A 113 -2.93 1.18 -10.23
N ASP A 114 -4.07 1.61 -10.74
CA ASP A 114 -5.40 1.21 -10.22
C ASP A 114 -6.44 1.27 -11.35
N ALA A 115 -7.68 0.86 -11.10
CA ALA A 115 -8.71 0.87 -12.14
C ALA A 115 -9.11 2.31 -12.56
N ASN A 116 -8.87 3.29 -11.70
CA ASN A 116 -9.22 4.70 -11.91
C ASN A 116 -8.11 5.52 -12.59
N SER A 117 -6.93 4.94 -12.80
CA SER A 117 -5.74 5.62 -13.33
C SER A 117 -5.33 6.85 -12.52
N VAL A 118 -5.39 6.80 -11.17
CA VAL A 118 -5.09 7.97 -10.32
C VAL A 118 -3.66 8.50 -10.55
N CYS A 119 -2.70 7.61 -10.81
CA CYS A 119 -1.32 7.95 -11.19
C CYS A 119 -1.04 7.74 -12.69
N GLY A 120 -2.08 7.79 -13.53
CA GLY A 120 -2.00 7.75 -14.99
C GLY A 120 -1.89 6.36 -15.62
N ILE A 121 -1.75 5.29 -14.83
CA ILE A 121 -1.62 3.92 -15.33
C ILE A 121 -2.81 3.08 -14.86
N PRO A 122 -3.64 2.55 -15.78
CA PRO A 122 -4.73 1.64 -15.42
C PRO A 122 -4.23 0.22 -15.16
N CYS A 123 -4.79 -0.47 -14.17
CA CYS A 123 -4.64 -1.92 -14.03
C CYS A 123 -5.83 -2.57 -13.33
N ALA A 124 -5.85 -3.91 -13.27
CA ALA A 124 -6.88 -4.63 -12.53
C ALA A 124 -6.76 -4.36 -11.03
N GLU A 125 -7.91 -4.15 -10.39
CA GLU A 125 -8.06 -3.77 -8.99
C GLU A 125 -9.11 -4.66 -8.31
N ILE A 126 -8.86 -5.03 -7.06
CA ILE A 126 -9.80 -5.71 -6.17
C ILE A 126 -9.81 -4.98 -4.84
N ASP A 127 -10.94 -4.33 -4.53
CA ASP A 127 -11.15 -3.60 -3.30
C ASP A 127 -11.69 -4.53 -2.22
N ILE A 128 -10.80 -4.96 -1.31
CA ILE A 128 -11.20 -5.83 -0.20
C ILE A 128 -11.90 -5.01 0.88
N GLN A 129 -11.37 -3.83 1.18
CA GLN A 129 -11.94 -2.87 2.12
C GLN A 129 -11.75 -1.46 1.58
N GLU A 130 -12.86 -0.74 1.42
CA GLU A 130 -12.93 0.71 1.43
C GLU A 130 -13.90 1.12 2.54
N ALA A 131 -13.37 1.66 3.64
CA ALA A 131 -14.16 1.79 4.86
C ALA A 131 -13.80 3.00 5.71
N ASN A 132 -14.77 3.38 6.54
CA ASN A 132 -14.58 4.27 7.68
C ASN A 132 -15.40 3.74 8.86
N MET A 133 -15.48 4.47 9.97
CA MET A 133 -16.22 4.00 11.14
C MET A 133 -17.73 3.86 10.93
N TYR A 134 -18.27 4.32 9.80
CA TYR A 134 -19.71 4.33 9.49
C TYR A 134 -20.11 3.41 8.34
N ALA A 135 -19.20 3.08 7.43
CA ALA A 135 -19.50 2.31 6.22
C ALA A 135 -18.33 1.42 5.80
N TRP A 136 -18.68 0.32 5.13
CA TRP A 136 -17.75 -0.63 4.53
C TRP A 136 -18.21 -0.94 3.11
N HIS A 137 -17.27 -0.95 2.16
CA HIS A 137 -17.50 -1.35 0.79
C HIS A 137 -16.39 -2.30 0.29
N SER A 138 -16.77 -3.18 -0.63
CA SER A 138 -15.85 -4.08 -1.33
C SER A 138 -16.28 -4.19 -2.79
N THR A 139 -15.32 -4.15 -3.70
CA THR A 139 -15.51 -4.24 -5.16
C THR A 139 -14.61 -5.36 -5.69
N LEU A 140 -15.19 -6.45 -6.18
CA LEU A 140 -14.48 -7.67 -6.58
C LEU A 140 -14.65 -7.98 -8.07
#